data_AF-A0A944EI70-F1
#
_entry.id   AF-A0A944EI70-F1
#
_cell.length_a   1.000
_cell.length_b   1.000
_cell.length_c   1.000
_cell.angle_alpha   90.00
_cell.angle_beta   90.00
_cell.angle_gamma   90.00
#
_symmetry.space_group_name_H-M   'P 1'
#
loop_
_entity.id
_entity.type
_entity.pdbx_description
1 polymer ?
#
loop_
_entity_poly.entity_id
_entity_poly.type
_entity_poly.pdbx_seq_one_letter_code
_entity_poly.pdbx_strand_id
1 'polypeptide(L)'
;MTTPAEPVGAVARHTAYLPRFWDKTQDVRDVWSIDYGHPGFTLHTPPEPTADHQPTVITRRWNQPAPQHPEETWTYLHRGTCLGCTWEGLDRRRTDEAVEDAHDHTHPKWRTLPPLPERRGRHWLTHAKHLYPEGWFDNGGPVRTIRTGIEKQHRPGGAPGGGYDLAVVPRKRERRMAINETLPLDADSAEAA
;
A
#
# COMPACT_ATOMS: atom_id res chain seq x y z
N MET A 1 -34.65 20.99 1.23
CA MET A 1 -34.40 19.54 1.22
C MET A 1 -32.90 19.36 1.43
N THR A 2 -32.50 18.94 2.64
CA THR A 2 -31.10 18.73 2.99
C THR A 2 -30.66 17.42 2.34
N THR A 3 -29.72 17.48 1.40
CA THR A 3 -29.09 16.26 0.88
C THR A 3 -28.54 15.48 2.08
N PRO A 4 -28.90 14.20 2.27
CA PRO A 4 -28.37 13.45 3.40
C PRO A 4 -26.85 13.48 3.38
N ALA A 5 -26.24 13.70 4.54
CA ALA A 5 -24.79 13.72 4.67
C ALA A 5 -24.24 12.38 4.17
N GLU A 6 -23.18 12.45 3.37
CA GLU A 6 -22.54 11.26 2.82
C GLU A 6 -21.93 10.42 3.96
N PRO A 7 -22.12 9.09 3.98
CA PRO A 7 -21.48 8.23 4.98
C PRO A 7 -19.95 8.37 4.92
N VAL A 8 -19.28 8.22 6.07
CA VAL A 8 -17.82 8.35 6.21
C VAL A 8 -17.23 7.05 6.75
N GLY A 9 -16.09 6.65 6.20
CA GLY A 9 -15.39 5.40 6.52
C GLY A 9 -15.72 4.28 5.53
N ALA A 10 -14.78 3.35 5.36
CA ALA A 10 -14.86 2.27 4.38
C ALA A 10 -16.12 1.42 4.54
N VAL A 11 -16.36 0.93 5.76
CA VAL A 11 -17.48 0.04 6.08
C VAL A 11 -18.83 0.74 5.88
N ALA A 12 -18.98 1.96 6.40
CA ALA A 12 -20.23 2.71 6.30
C ALA A 12 -20.58 3.04 4.85
N ARG A 13 -19.60 3.51 4.06
CA ARG A 13 -19.77 3.80 2.63
C ARG A 13 -20.12 2.55 1.84
N HIS A 14 -19.34 1.48 1.99
CA HIS A 14 -19.58 0.25 1.25
C HIS A 14 -20.94 -0.35 1.59
N THR A 15 -21.31 -0.39 2.88
CA THR A 15 -22.63 -0.85 3.33
C THR A 15 -23.77 -0.01 2.77
N ALA A 16 -23.66 1.32 2.81
CA ALA A 16 -24.70 2.22 2.30
C ALA A 16 -24.94 2.04 0.79
N TYR A 17 -23.89 1.69 0.04
CA TYR A 17 -23.96 1.55 -1.42
C TYR A 17 -24.04 0.11 -1.91
N LEU A 18 -24.04 -0.90 -1.02
CA LEU A 18 -24.22 -2.30 -1.38
C LEU A 18 -25.42 -2.56 -2.31
N PRO A 19 -26.61 -1.97 -2.07
CA PRO A 19 -27.76 -2.18 -2.96
C PRO A 19 -27.49 -1.76 -4.42
N ARG A 20 -26.58 -0.81 -4.66
CA ARG A 20 -26.22 -0.37 -6.01
C ARG A 20 -25.52 -1.45 -6.82
N PHE A 21 -24.83 -2.39 -6.18
CA PHE A 21 -24.16 -3.49 -6.88
C PHE A 21 -25.13 -4.44 -7.57
N TRP A 22 -26.41 -4.42 -7.18
CA TRP A 22 -27.44 -5.33 -7.69
C TRP A 22 -28.40 -4.59 -8.64
N ASP A 23 -28.56 -3.28 -8.44
CA ASP A 23 -29.35 -2.43 -9.31
C ASP A 23 -28.56 -2.04 -10.56
N LYS A 24 -28.80 -2.76 -11.66
CA LYS A 24 -28.17 -2.52 -12.97
C LYS A 24 -28.47 -1.13 -13.55
N THR A 25 -29.42 -0.39 -12.98
CA THR A 25 -29.72 0.98 -13.42
C THR A 25 -28.80 2.02 -12.78
N GLN A 26 -28.02 1.63 -11.76
CA GLN A 26 -27.07 2.51 -11.07
C GLN A 26 -25.62 2.13 -11.39
N ASP A 27 -24.79 3.13 -11.70
CA ASP A 27 -23.33 2.91 -11.81
C ASP A 27 -22.71 2.93 -10.41
N VAL A 28 -22.32 1.76 -9.90
CA VAL A 28 -21.63 1.62 -8.61
C VAL A 28 -20.30 2.35 -8.57
N ARG A 29 -19.72 2.63 -9.73
CA ARG A 29 -18.42 3.30 -9.82
C ARG A 29 -18.55 4.77 -9.43
N ASP A 30 -19.73 5.39 -9.55
CA ASP A 30 -19.89 6.82 -9.25
C ASP A 30 -19.99 7.13 -7.74
N VAL A 31 -19.98 6.10 -6.89
CA VAL A 31 -19.95 6.24 -5.42
C VAL A 31 -18.67 5.69 -4.84
N TRP A 32 -18.31 6.22 -3.68
CA TRP A 32 -17.20 5.69 -2.90
C TRP A 32 -17.55 4.32 -2.33
N SER A 33 -16.81 3.29 -2.74
CA SER A 33 -16.95 1.94 -2.19
C SER A 33 -15.57 1.29 -2.09
N ILE A 34 -15.43 0.29 -1.21
CA ILE A 34 -14.18 -0.48 -1.13
C ILE A 34 -13.86 -1.03 -2.53
N ASP A 35 -12.61 -0.87 -2.96
CA ASP A 35 -12.16 -1.27 -4.29
C ASP A 35 -12.10 -2.81 -4.40
N TYR A 36 -12.33 -3.31 -5.61
CA TYR A 36 -12.39 -4.75 -5.85
C TYR A 36 -11.06 -5.43 -5.48
N GLY A 37 -11.13 -6.52 -4.71
CA GLY A 37 -9.96 -7.27 -4.28
C GLY A 37 -9.22 -6.68 -3.07
N HIS A 38 -9.67 -5.54 -2.54
CA HIS A 38 -9.16 -5.00 -1.28
C HIS A 38 -9.89 -5.60 -0.06
N PRO A 39 -9.26 -5.64 1.13
CA PRO A 39 -9.87 -6.18 2.33
C PRO A 39 -11.19 -5.48 2.68
N GLY A 40 -12.20 -6.26 3.06
CA GLY A 40 -13.55 -5.77 3.34
C GLY A 40 -14.43 -5.56 2.09
N PHE A 41 -13.92 -5.79 0.87
CA PHE A 41 -14.77 -5.80 -0.31
C PHE A 41 -15.72 -6.99 -0.28
N THR A 42 -17.01 -6.73 -0.53
CA THR A 42 -18.05 -7.75 -0.63
C THR A 42 -19.07 -7.35 -1.68
N LEU A 43 -19.76 -8.33 -2.28
CA LEU A 43 -20.85 -8.04 -3.22
C LEU A 43 -22.24 -8.15 -2.59
N HIS A 44 -22.37 -8.84 -1.45
CA HIS A 44 -23.68 -9.26 -0.94
C HIS A 44 -23.91 -8.97 0.53
N THR A 45 -22.85 -9.03 1.34
CA THR A 45 -22.95 -8.96 2.80
C THR A 45 -22.22 -7.72 3.29
N PRO A 46 -22.85 -6.83 4.06
CA PRO A 46 -22.16 -5.71 4.68
C PRO A 46 -20.87 -6.15 5.37
N PRO A 47 -19.72 -5.52 5.09
CA PRO A 47 -18.49 -5.82 5.80
C PRO A 47 -18.65 -5.37 7.25
N GLU A 48 -18.16 -6.19 8.18
CA GLU A 48 -18.12 -5.80 9.58
C GLU A 48 -16.84 -4.99 9.85
N PRO A 49 -16.91 -3.96 10.72
CA PRO A 49 -15.70 -3.29 11.19
C PRO A 49 -14.76 -4.28 11.87
N THR A 50 -13.47 -4.15 11.57
CA THR A 50 -12.45 -4.96 12.24
C THR A 50 -12.18 -4.40 13.63
N ALA A 51 -11.91 -5.27 14.61
CA ALA A 51 -11.55 -4.84 15.97
C ALA A 51 -10.25 -4.01 15.97
N ASP A 52 -9.29 -4.41 15.15
CA ASP A 52 -8.04 -3.70 14.94
C ASP A 52 -8.07 -2.80 13.70
N HIS A 53 -7.16 -1.83 13.64
CA HIS A 53 -6.99 -0.98 12.48
C HIS A 53 -6.42 -1.76 11.29
N GLN A 54 -7.28 -2.13 10.33
CA GLN A 54 -6.88 -2.83 9.10
C GLN A 54 -6.95 -1.93 7.86
N PRO A 55 -5.94 -1.93 6.97
CA PRO A 55 -5.88 -1.04 5.83
C PRO A 55 -6.78 -1.53 4.68
N THR A 56 -7.51 -0.60 4.06
CA THR A 56 -8.22 -0.84 2.80
C THR A 56 -8.25 0.41 1.94
N VAL A 57 -8.81 0.30 0.74
CA VAL A 57 -8.94 1.41 -0.21
C VAL A 57 -10.38 1.51 -0.66
N ILE A 58 -10.89 2.73 -0.71
CA ILE A 58 -12.13 3.05 -1.41
C ILE A 58 -11.79 3.73 -2.74
N THR A 59 -12.60 3.44 -3.75
CA THR A 59 -12.49 4.00 -5.08
C THR A 59 -13.80 4.64 -5.50
N ARG A 60 -13.70 5.64 -6.37
CA ARG A 60 -14.83 6.26 -7.04
C ARG A 60 -14.40 6.79 -8.40
N ARG A 61 -15.22 6.55 -9.41
CA ARG A 61 -15.12 7.17 -10.73
C ARG A 61 -15.41 8.65 -10.65
N TRP A 62 -14.55 9.42 -11.32
CA TRP A 62 -14.52 10.88 -11.23
C TRP A 62 -14.73 11.52 -12.59
N ASN A 63 -13.88 11.22 -13.58
CA ASN A 63 -13.88 11.82 -14.93
C ASN A 63 -14.00 13.35 -14.94
N GLN A 64 -13.40 14.00 -13.94
CA GLN A 64 -13.44 15.44 -13.74
C GLN A 64 -12.02 15.96 -13.47
N PRO A 65 -11.80 17.28 -13.52
CA PRO A 65 -10.55 17.90 -13.09
C PRO A 65 -10.14 17.41 -11.71
N ALA A 66 -8.86 17.09 -11.53
CA ALA A 66 -8.37 16.56 -10.27
C ALA A 66 -8.49 17.60 -9.15
N PRO A 67 -8.84 17.20 -7.91
CA PRO A 67 -9.00 18.14 -6.80
C PRO A 67 -7.77 19.03 -6.53
N GLN A 68 -6.57 18.50 -6.76
CA GLN A 68 -5.29 19.18 -6.50
C GLN A 68 -4.57 19.63 -7.79
N HIS A 69 -5.05 19.18 -8.95
CA HIS A 69 -4.42 19.41 -10.26
C HIS A 69 -5.52 19.69 -11.30
N PRO A 70 -6.17 20.87 -11.24
CA PRO A 70 -7.33 21.17 -12.09
C PRO A 70 -7.02 21.17 -13.59
N GLU A 71 -5.75 21.23 -13.98
CA GLU A 71 -5.26 21.07 -15.35
C GLU A 71 -5.32 19.63 -15.86
N GLU A 72 -5.42 18.64 -14.97
CA GLU A 72 -5.50 17.22 -15.31
C GLU A 72 -6.90 16.65 -15.04
N THR A 73 -7.41 15.82 -15.95
CA THR A 73 -8.64 15.05 -15.70
C THR A 73 -8.27 13.67 -15.17
N TRP A 74 -8.81 13.29 -14.01
CA TRP A 74 -8.62 11.96 -13.44
C TRP A 74 -9.87 11.10 -13.65
N THR A 75 -9.67 9.86 -14.10
CA THR A 75 -10.77 8.89 -14.32
C THR A 75 -11.33 8.37 -13.00
N TYR A 76 -10.46 8.15 -12.01
CA TYR A 76 -10.80 7.63 -10.69
C TYR A 76 -10.13 8.46 -9.59
N LEU A 77 -10.77 8.49 -8.42
CA LEU A 77 -10.19 8.89 -7.15
C LEU A 77 -10.07 7.67 -6.26
N HIS A 78 -8.97 7.62 -5.51
CA HIS A 78 -8.70 6.58 -4.53
C HIS A 78 -8.44 7.23 -3.18
N ARG A 79 -8.91 6.63 -2.09
CA ARG A 79 -8.54 7.04 -0.73
C ARG A 79 -8.11 5.84 0.09
N GLY A 80 -7.01 5.99 0.81
CA GLY A 80 -6.67 5.06 1.88
C GLY A 80 -7.72 5.13 2.97
N THR A 81 -8.11 4.00 3.54
CA THR A 81 -9.13 3.97 4.59
C THR A 81 -8.83 2.87 5.60
N CYS A 82 -9.49 2.95 6.76
CA CYS A 82 -9.42 1.93 7.78
C CYS A 82 -10.72 1.13 7.84
N LEU A 83 -10.62 -0.18 8.05
CA LEU A 83 -11.77 -1.04 8.35
C LEU A 83 -12.17 -0.98 9.83
N GLY A 84 -11.28 -0.56 10.73
CA GLY A 84 -11.53 -0.51 12.17
C GLY A 84 -12.04 0.85 12.68
N CYS A 85 -11.95 1.92 11.88
CA CYS A 85 -12.45 3.23 12.25
C CYS A 85 -12.91 4.02 11.01
N THR A 86 -13.39 5.26 11.22
CA THR A 86 -13.91 6.12 10.13
C THR A 86 -12.85 6.95 9.41
N TRP A 87 -11.56 6.67 9.62
CA TRP A 87 -10.49 7.44 8.99
C TRP A 87 -10.46 7.24 7.46
N GLU A 88 -10.32 8.34 6.74
CA GLU A 88 -10.10 8.38 5.29
C GLU A 88 -8.91 9.29 4.98
N GLY A 89 -8.06 8.85 4.05
CA GLY A 89 -6.94 9.60 3.52
C GLY A 89 -7.35 10.63 2.47
N LEU A 90 -6.34 11.27 1.89
CA LEU A 90 -6.52 12.25 0.83
C LEU A 90 -6.97 11.59 -0.49
N ASP A 91 -7.55 12.40 -1.37
CA ASP A 91 -7.80 11.98 -2.75
C ASP A 91 -6.47 11.73 -3.48
N ARG A 92 -6.27 10.49 -3.92
CA ARG A 92 -5.11 10.03 -4.69
C ARG A 92 -5.51 9.67 -6.10
N ARG A 93 -4.56 9.86 -7.02
CA ARG A 93 -4.72 9.45 -8.42
C ARG A 93 -4.55 7.94 -8.58
N ARG A 94 -3.70 7.32 -7.77
CA ARG A 94 -3.36 5.90 -7.88
C ARG A 94 -3.75 5.13 -6.62
N THR A 95 -4.26 3.91 -6.82
CA THR A 95 -4.53 2.96 -5.73
C THR A 95 -3.31 2.73 -4.84
N ASP A 96 -2.10 2.64 -5.42
CA ASP A 96 -0.87 2.42 -4.64
C ASP A 96 -0.66 3.50 -3.57
N GLU A 97 -0.83 4.79 -3.91
CA GLU A 97 -0.69 5.90 -2.98
C GLU A 97 -1.75 5.86 -1.87
N ALA A 98 -2.98 5.49 -2.22
CA ALA A 98 -4.06 5.31 -1.26
C ALA A 98 -3.79 4.14 -0.31
N VAL A 99 -3.27 3.02 -0.81
CA VAL A 99 -2.85 1.89 0.02
C VAL A 99 -1.76 2.35 0.99
N GLU A 100 -0.77 3.10 0.52
CA GLU A 100 0.30 3.60 1.39
C GLU A 100 -0.22 4.53 2.50
N ASP A 101 -1.14 5.45 2.19
CA ASP A 101 -1.81 6.30 3.18
C ASP A 101 -2.52 5.45 4.24
N ALA A 102 -3.23 4.40 3.83
CA ALA A 102 -3.90 3.49 4.76
C ALA A 102 -2.93 2.78 5.70
N HIS A 103 -1.73 2.43 5.23
CA HIS A 103 -0.70 1.84 6.07
C HIS A 103 -0.04 2.88 6.98
N ASP A 104 0.12 4.13 6.55
CA ASP A 104 0.60 5.21 7.41
C ASP A 104 -0.33 5.43 8.62
N HIS A 105 -1.64 5.20 8.45
CA HIS A 105 -2.62 5.22 9.54
C HIS A 105 -2.61 3.93 10.39
N THR A 106 -2.69 2.75 9.75
CA THR A 106 -2.94 1.48 10.45
C THR A 106 -1.68 0.84 11.04
N HIS A 107 -0.53 1.04 10.40
CA HIS A 107 0.73 0.39 10.74
C HIS A 107 1.88 1.40 10.79
N PRO A 108 1.90 2.32 11.79
CA PRO A 108 2.96 3.32 11.90
C PRO A 108 4.35 2.68 11.82
N LYS A 109 5.29 3.39 11.20
CA LYS A 109 6.68 2.95 10.97
C LYS A 109 6.85 1.81 9.94
N TRP A 110 5.80 1.34 9.27
CA TRP A 110 5.96 0.33 8.20
C TRP A 110 7.00 0.77 7.16
N ARG A 111 7.07 2.07 6.83
CA ARG A 111 8.05 2.65 5.89
C ARG A 111 9.50 2.53 6.31
N THR A 112 9.79 2.33 7.60
CA THR A 112 11.17 2.18 8.08
C THR A 112 11.63 0.73 8.08
N LEU A 113 10.72 -0.23 7.90
CA LEU A 113 11.05 -1.66 7.91
C LEU A 113 11.85 -2.06 6.68
N PRO A 114 12.81 -2.98 6.78
CA PRO A 114 13.66 -3.33 5.65
C PRO A 114 12.83 -3.99 4.52
N PRO A 115 13.03 -3.58 3.26
CA PRO A 115 12.40 -4.25 2.13
C PRO A 115 13.08 -5.59 1.86
N LEU A 116 12.28 -6.61 1.58
CA LEU A 116 12.70 -7.99 1.33
C LEU A 116 12.77 -8.27 -0.17
N PRO A 117 13.56 -9.28 -0.60
CA PRO A 117 13.54 -9.70 -2.00
C PRO A 117 12.18 -10.32 -2.37
N GLU A 118 11.74 -10.10 -3.61
CA GLU A 118 10.51 -10.66 -4.18
C GLU A 118 10.51 -12.19 -4.22
N ARG A 119 11.67 -12.81 -4.48
CA ARG A 119 11.79 -14.26 -4.53
C ARG A 119 11.73 -14.87 -3.13
N ARG A 120 10.61 -15.54 -2.82
CA ARG A 120 10.37 -16.23 -1.55
C ARG A 120 11.04 -17.62 -1.53
N GLY A 121 12.32 -17.65 -1.17
CA GLY A 121 13.06 -18.90 -0.94
C GLY A 121 12.65 -19.62 0.35
N ARG A 122 13.23 -20.81 0.59
CA ARG A 122 12.92 -21.69 1.74
C ARG A 122 12.95 -20.97 3.11
N HIS A 123 13.87 -20.04 3.31
CA HIS A 123 14.06 -19.33 4.59
C HIS A 123 13.45 -17.92 4.62
N TRP A 124 12.71 -17.53 3.57
CA TRP A 124 12.23 -16.16 3.42
C TRP A 124 11.31 -15.73 4.56
N LEU A 125 10.36 -16.59 4.97
CA LEU A 125 9.43 -16.28 6.05
C LEU A 125 10.15 -16.12 7.40
N THR A 126 11.09 -17.01 7.69
CA THR A 126 11.92 -16.92 8.91
C THR A 126 12.72 -15.63 8.93
N HIS A 127 13.32 -15.25 7.80
CA HIS A 127 14.05 -13.99 7.67
C HIS A 127 13.14 -12.77 7.84
N ALA A 128 11.95 -12.79 7.24
CA ALA A 128 10.94 -11.74 7.41
C ALA A 128 10.54 -11.57 8.87
N LYS A 129 10.21 -12.66 9.56
CA LYS A 129 9.83 -12.65 10.99
C LYS A 129 10.95 -12.16 11.92
N HIS A 130 12.21 -12.31 11.52
CA HIS A 130 13.34 -11.81 12.30
C HIS A 130 13.56 -10.29 12.12
N LEU A 131 13.24 -9.76 10.94
CA LEU A 131 13.47 -8.35 10.61
C LEU A 131 12.31 -7.42 10.97
N TYR A 132 11.11 -7.98 11.11
CA TYR A 132 9.88 -7.26 11.39
C TYR A 132 9.54 -7.40 12.89
N PRO A 133 8.82 -6.44 13.49
CA PRO A 133 8.42 -6.54 14.88
C PRO A 133 7.65 -7.84 15.18
N GLU A 134 7.75 -8.31 16.43
CA GLU A 134 6.96 -9.47 16.88
C GLU A 134 5.45 -9.17 16.74
N GLY A 135 4.68 -10.17 16.29
CA GLY A 135 3.25 -10.04 16.02
C GLY A 135 2.88 -9.16 14.82
N TRP A 136 3.86 -8.58 14.11
CA TRP A 136 3.59 -7.65 13.00
C TRP A 136 2.65 -8.23 11.94
N PHE A 137 2.93 -9.46 11.50
CA PHE A 137 2.15 -10.13 10.47
C PHE A 137 0.83 -10.69 10.99
N ASP A 138 0.76 -11.07 12.26
CA ASP A 138 -0.47 -11.58 12.88
C ASP A 138 -1.52 -10.46 13.01
N ASN A 139 -1.05 -9.21 13.17
CA ASN A 139 -1.89 -8.01 13.15
C ASN A 139 -2.20 -7.48 11.74
N GLY A 140 -1.90 -8.24 10.68
CA GLY A 140 -2.17 -7.81 9.29
C GLY A 140 -1.13 -6.84 8.72
N GLY A 141 0.02 -6.70 9.38
CA GLY A 141 1.09 -5.80 8.96
C GLY A 141 1.62 -6.10 7.55
N PRO A 142 1.98 -5.07 6.78
CA PRO A 142 2.45 -5.26 5.42
C PRO A 142 3.86 -5.85 5.39
N VAL A 143 4.19 -6.51 4.29
CA VAL A 143 5.58 -6.77 3.91
C VAL A 143 6.00 -5.80 2.82
N ARG A 144 7.22 -5.30 2.89
CA ARG A 144 7.80 -4.48 1.83
C ARG A 144 8.65 -5.35 0.93
N THR A 145 8.38 -5.34 -0.36
CA THR A 145 9.08 -6.21 -1.32
C THR A 145 9.74 -5.41 -2.43
N ILE A 146 11.04 -5.62 -2.64
CA ILE A 146 11.78 -5.02 -3.76
C ILE A 146 11.34 -5.69 -5.05
N ARG A 147 10.66 -4.93 -5.93
CA ARG A 147 10.21 -5.45 -7.23
C ARG A 147 11.03 -4.89 -8.37
N THR A 148 11.60 -5.80 -9.16
CA THR A 148 12.41 -5.47 -10.35
C THR A 148 11.69 -5.78 -11.66
N GLY A 149 10.54 -6.46 -11.59
CA GLY A 149 9.73 -6.84 -12.75
C GLY A 149 8.79 -5.74 -13.28
N ILE A 150 7.91 -6.16 -14.20
CA ILE A 150 6.88 -5.31 -14.81
C ILE A 150 5.81 -4.93 -13.77
N GLU A 151 5.48 -5.85 -12.86
CA GLU A 151 4.41 -5.65 -11.89
C GLU A 151 4.88 -4.91 -10.65
N LYS A 152 4.52 -3.63 -10.57
CA LYS A 152 4.96 -2.70 -9.52
C LYS A 152 3.84 -2.28 -8.56
N GLN A 153 2.67 -2.92 -8.66
CA GLN A 153 1.48 -2.58 -7.85
C GLN A 153 1.51 -3.27 -6.50
N HIS A 154 0.96 -2.63 -5.47
CA HIS A 154 0.74 -3.26 -4.18
C HIS A 154 -0.28 -4.41 -4.30
N ARG A 155 -0.07 -5.49 -3.54
CA ARG A 155 -0.96 -6.66 -3.59
C ARG A 155 -1.63 -6.88 -2.23
N PRO A 156 -2.95 -6.69 -2.13
CA PRO A 156 -3.72 -7.15 -0.97
C PRO A 156 -3.53 -8.66 -0.74
N GLY A 157 -3.51 -9.11 0.51
CA GLY A 157 -3.35 -10.54 0.85
C GLY A 157 -1.95 -11.12 0.59
N GLY A 158 -1.01 -10.33 0.09
CA GLY A 158 0.32 -10.80 -0.30
C GLY A 158 1.29 -11.00 0.85
N ALA A 159 1.10 -10.36 2.01
CA ALA A 159 1.99 -10.51 3.16
C ALA A 159 1.77 -11.84 3.89
N PRO A 160 2.77 -12.31 4.66
CA PRO A 160 2.51 -13.29 5.71
C PRO A 160 1.34 -12.81 6.60
N GLY A 161 0.44 -13.71 6.96
CA GLY A 161 -0.74 -13.35 7.76
C GLY A 161 -1.87 -12.69 6.97
N GLY A 162 -1.73 -12.49 5.65
CA GLY A 162 -2.81 -11.96 4.80
C GLY A 162 -2.86 -10.44 4.68
N GLY A 163 -1.87 -9.72 5.20
CA GLY A 163 -1.68 -8.28 4.98
C GLY A 163 -1.23 -7.93 3.55
N TYR A 164 -0.81 -6.69 3.29
CA TYR A 164 -0.38 -6.24 1.97
C TYR A 164 1.08 -6.58 1.65
N ASP A 165 1.34 -7.03 0.43
CA ASP A 165 2.67 -6.98 -0.17
C ASP A 165 2.87 -5.65 -0.90
N LEU A 166 3.60 -4.74 -0.24
CA LEU A 166 3.88 -3.40 -0.70
C LEU A 166 5.14 -3.40 -1.59
N ALA A 167 4.91 -3.26 -2.89
CA ALA A 167 5.95 -3.12 -3.89
C ALA A 167 6.79 -1.86 -3.65
N VAL A 168 8.09 -2.04 -3.44
CA VAL A 168 9.07 -0.96 -3.37
C VAL A 168 9.96 -1.05 -4.61
N VAL A 169 10.03 0.04 -5.35
CA VAL A 169 11.00 0.14 -6.45
C VAL A 169 12.39 0.32 -5.82
N PRO A 170 13.39 -0.49 -6.18
CA PRO A 170 14.75 -0.26 -5.70
C PRO A 170 15.15 1.17 -6.10
N ARG A 171 15.64 1.95 -5.12
CA ARG A 171 16.28 3.22 -5.44
C ARG A 171 17.34 2.93 -6.50
N LYS A 172 17.34 3.67 -7.61
CA LYS A 172 18.45 3.61 -8.58
C LYS A 172 19.71 3.67 -7.74
N ARG A 173 20.55 2.63 -7.80
CA ARG A 173 21.90 2.72 -7.23
C ARG A 173 22.51 3.97 -7.86
N GLU A 174 22.76 5.00 -7.06
CA GLU A 174 23.85 5.91 -7.40
C GLU A 174 25.03 4.99 -7.70
N ARG A 175 25.62 5.13 -8.88
CA ARG A 175 26.85 4.44 -9.22
C ARG A 175 27.83 4.75 -8.09
N ARG A 176 27.98 3.83 -7.14
CA ARG A 176 29.15 3.81 -6.27
C ARG A 176 30.32 3.69 -7.22
N MET A 177 31.00 4.82 -7.48
CA MET A 177 32.33 4.75 -8.03
C MET A 177 33.09 3.81 -7.11
N ALA A 178 33.57 2.71 -7.69
CA ALA A 178 34.54 1.88 -7.01
C ALA A 178 35.63 2.83 -6.53
N ILE A 179 35.85 2.87 -5.23
CA ILE A 179 37.09 3.40 -4.68
C ILE A 179 38.13 2.42 -5.20
N ASN A 180 38.72 2.72 -6.36
CA ASN A 180 40.00 2.12 -6.71
C ASN A 180 40.94 2.62 -5.63
N GLU A 181 41.36 1.68 -4.78
CA GLU A 181 42.45 1.82 -3.84
C GLU A 181 43.64 2.50 -4.53
N THR A 182 43.78 3.80 -4.34
CA THR A 182 45.10 4.41 -4.29
C THR A 182 45.73 3.95 -2.98
N LEU A 183 46.27 2.74 -2.99
CA LEU A 183 47.37 2.39 -2.10
C LEU A 183 48.64 2.98 -2.75
N PRO A 184 49.30 3.97 -2.14
CA PRO A 184 50.69 4.25 -2.45
C PRO A 184 51.48 3.02 -1.99
N LEU A 185 52.13 2.33 -2.94
CA LEU A 185 53.18 1.40 -2.59
C LEU A 185 54.38 2.24 -2.17
N ASP A 186 54.46 2.56 -0.88
CA ASP A 186 55.70 3.03 -0.27
C ASP A 186 56.69 1.84 -0.30
N ALA A 187 57.53 1.80 -1.33
CA ALA A 187 58.67 0.91 -1.41
C ALA A 187 59.94 1.73 -1.14
N ASP A 188 60.23 1.88 0.14
CA ASP A 188 61.53 2.26 0.70
C ASP A 188 61.62 1.48 2.03
N SER A 189 62.63 0.69 2.37
CA SER A 189 63.96 0.44 1.82
C SER A 189 64.47 -0.88 2.42
N ALA A 190 65.41 -1.57 1.76
CA ALA A 190 66.45 -2.34 2.44
C ALA A 190 67.60 -2.66 1.48
N GLU A 191 68.64 -1.87 1.62
CA GLU A 191 70.01 -2.08 1.13
C GLU A 191 70.66 -3.29 1.82
N ALA A 192 71.66 -3.89 1.15
CA ALA A 192 72.82 -4.65 1.67
C ALA A 192 72.94 -6.12 1.19
N ALA A 193 73.82 -6.34 0.21
CA ALA A 193 75.06 -7.12 0.32
C ALA A 193 75.80 -7.17 -1.03
#